data_AF-A0A2M7B368-F1
#
_entry.id   AF-A0A2M7B368-F1
#
_cell.length_a   1.000
_cell.length_b   1.000
_cell.length_c   1.000
_cell.angle_alpha   90.00
_cell.angle_beta   90.00
_cell.angle_gamma   90.00
#
_symmetry.space_group_name_H-M   'P 1'
#
loop_
_entity.id
_entity.type
_entity.pdbx_description
1 polymer ?
#
loop_
_entity_poly.entity_id
_entity_poly.type
_entity_poly.pdbx_seq_one_letter_code
_entity_poly.pdbx_strand_id
1 'polypeptide(L)' 'MNDVVRGRRGVTADTALRLARATNTTAEFWLNLQTLYDLETAKDALGDRLQQEVTPLVEAIAG' A
#
# COMPACT_ATOMS: atom_id res chain seq x y z
N MET A 1 3.85 -17.47 8.49
CA MET A 1 2.37 -17.52 8.34
C MET A 1 1.63 -16.85 9.51
N ASN A 2 2.00 -17.08 10.77
CA ASN A 2 1.16 -16.70 11.93
C ASN A 2 1.04 -15.19 12.25
N ASP A 3 1.96 -14.32 11.79
CA ASP A 3 1.91 -12.88 12.14
C ASP A 3 1.18 -11.99 11.12
N VAL A 4 1.10 -12.41 9.86
CA VAL A 4 0.30 -11.69 8.82
C VAL A 4 -1.19 -11.85 9.10
N VAL A 5 -1.62 -13.06 9.50
CA VAL A 5 -3.01 -13.32 9.92
C VAL A 5 -3.41 -12.50 11.16
N ARG A 6 -2.42 -12.12 11.99
CA ARG A 6 -2.63 -11.30 13.18
C ARG A 6 -2.52 -9.79 12.92
N GLY A 7 -2.39 -9.36 11.67
CA GLY A 7 -2.28 -7.94 11.30
C GLY A 7 -1.02 -7.23 11.84
N ARG A 8 -0.03 -8.00 12.34
CA ARG A 8 1.17 -7.43 12.98
C ARG A 8 2.31 -7.18 12.01
N ARG A 9 2.21 -7.72 10.79
CA ARG A 9 3.15 -7.49 9.68
C ARG A 9 2.37 -7.46 8.37
N GLY A 10 2.62 -6.46 7.53
CA GLY A 10 2.06 -6.37 6.19
C GLY A 10 2.46 -7.55 5.29
N VAL A 11 1.81 -7.67 4.15
CA VAL A 11 2.06 -8.72 3.16
C VAL A 11 3.36 -8.41 2.40
N THR A 12 4.39 -9.23 2.61
CA THR A 12 5.63 -9.21 1.81
C THR A 12 5.48 -10.01 0.51
N ALA A 13 6.42 -9.85 -0.44
CA ALA A 13 6.42 -10.63 -1.68
C ALA A 13 6.46 -12.16 -1.46
N ASP A 14 7.30 -12.67 -0.55
CA ASP A 14 7.31 -14.10 -0.17
C ASP A 14 5.94 -14.54 0.39
N THR A 15 5.32 -13.70 1.22
CA THR A 15 3.99 -14.00 1.77
C THR A 15 2.93 -14.01 0.68
N ALA A 16 2.96 -13.04 -0.24
CA ALA A 16 2.04 -12.94 -1.37
C ALA A 16 2.13 -14.17 -2.29
N LEU A 17 3.34 -14.66 -2.59
CA LEU A 17 3.54 -15.89 -3.36
C LEU A 17 2.95 -17.13 -2.66
N ARG A 18 3.13 -17.23 -1.34
CA ARG A 18 2.55 -18.34 -0.56
C ARG A 18 1.02 -18.27 -0.52
N LEU A 19 0.46 -17.08 -0.35
CA LEU A 19 -0.99 -16.87 -0.35
C LEU A 19 -1.59 -17.18 -1.72
N ALA A 20 -0.99 -16.67 -2.80
CA ALA A 20 -1.38 -16.97 -4.18
C ALA A 20 -1.50 -18.47 -4.43
N ARG A 21 -0.48 -19.24 -4.02
CA ARG A 21 -0.49 -20.71 -4.13
C ARG A 21 -1.59 -21.36 -3.29
N ALA A 22 -1.84 -20.86 -2.08
CA ALA A 22 -2.82 -21.42 -1.16
C ALA A 22 -4.27 -21.12 -1.55
N THR A 23 -4.54 -19.96 -2.17
CA THR A 23 -5.89 -19.47 -2.49
C THR A 23 -6.23 -19.54 -3.97
N ASN A 24 -5.32 -20.04 -4.81
CA ASN A 24 -5.45 -20.06 -6.27
C ASN A 24 -5.71 -18.65 -6.86
N THR A 25 -4.96 -17.67 -6.36
CA THR A 25 -4.97 -16.27 -6.83
C THR A 25 -3.57 -15.88 -7.32
N THR A 26 -3.35 -14.59 -7.60
CA THR A 26 -2.01 -14.07 -7.96
C THR A 26 -1.33 -13.42 -6.75
N ALA A 27 0.00 -13.26 -6.81
CA ALA A 27 0.74 -12.57 -5.75
C ALA A 27 0.47 -11.05 -5.80
N GLU A 28 0.31 -10.52 -7.01
CA GLU A 28 -0.04 -9.13 -7.31
C GLU A 28 -1.37 -8.75 -6.67
N PHE A 29 -2.37 -9.65 -6.65
CA PHE A 29 -3.62 -9.43 -5.95
C PHE A 29 -3.38 -9.07 -4.47
N TRP A 30 -2.55 -9.85 -3.78
CA TRP A 30 -2.25 -9.63 -2.37
C TRP A 30 -1.38 -8.40 -2.12
N LEU A 31 -0.42 -8.12 -3.00
CA LEU A 31 0.41 -6.91 -2.90
C LEU A 31 -0.39 -5.64 -3.19
N ASN A 32 -1.37 -5.69 -4.09
CA ASN A 32 -2.25 -4.55 -4.37
C ASN A 32 -3.11 -4.22 -3.14
N LEU A 33 -3.59 -5.23 -2.40
CA LEU A 33 -4.31 -5.01 -1.15
C LEU A 33 -3.42 -4.35 -0.08
N GLN A 34 -2.17 -4.81 0.04
CA GLN A 34 -1.20 -4.21 0.97
C GLN A 34 -0.91 -2.75 0.59
N THR A 35 -0.66 -2.49 -0.70
CA THR A 35 -0.40 -1.14 -1.22
C THR A 35 -1.58 -0.21 -0.96
N LEU A 36 -2.81 -0.68 -1.18
CA LEU A 36 -4.01 0.11 -0.93
C LEU A 36 -4.16 0.47 0.56
N TYR A 37 -3.94 -0.51 1.45
CA TYR A 37 -3.98 -0.28 2.89
C TYR A 37 -2.93 0.73 3.35
N ASP A 38 -1.69 0.59 2.87
CA ASP A 38 -0.58 1.48 3.22
C ASP A 38 -0.85 2.90 2.70
N LEU A 39 -1.40 3.03 1.49
CA LEU A 39 -1.77 4.32 0.92
C LEU A 39 -2.88 5.00 1.73
N GLU A 40 -3.93 4.28 2.12
CA GLU A 40 -5.03 4.86 2.89
C GLU A 40 -4.57 5.27 4.30
N THR A 41 -3.78 4.42 4.96
CA THR A 41 -3.17 4.75 6.26
C THR A 41 -2.27 5.98 6.16
N ALA A 42 -1.48 6.10 5.08
CA ALA A 42 -0.62 7.25 4.86
C ALA A 42 -1.41 8.53 4.58
N LYS A 43 -2.50 8.46 3.81
CA LYS A 43 -3.41 9.60 3.58
C LYS A 43 -4.01 10.08 4.90
N ASP A 44 -4.52 9.17 5.72
CA ASP A 44 -5.10 9.51 7.03
C ASP A 44 -4.07 10.17 7.95
N ALA A 45 -2.83 9.66 7.95
CA ALA A 45 -1.75 10.21 8.77
C ALA A 45 -1.24 11.58 8.28
N LEU A 46 -1.22 11.81 6.96
CA LEU A 46 -0.76 13.06 6.37
C LEU A 46 -1.84 14.14 6.41
N GLY A 47 -3.11 13.78 6.21
CA GLY A 47 -4.23 14.70 6.11
C GLY A 47 -3.94 15.85 5.14
N ASP A 48 -4.27 17.08 5.57
CA ASP A 48 -4.11 18.30 4.75
C ASP A 48 -2.65 18.68 4.51
N ARG A 49 -1.69 18.13 5.28
CA ARG A 49 -0.26 18.49 5.14
C ARG A 49 0.29 18.12 3.78
N LEU A 50 -0.18 17.02 3.19
CA LEU A 50 0.27 16.59 1.87
C LEU A 50 0.04 17.68 0.80
N GLN A 51 -1.09 18.38 0.87
CA GLN A 51 -1.42 19.46 -0.07
C GLN A 51 -0.65 20.75 0.20
N GLN A 52 -0.31 21.00 1.47
CA GLN A 52 0.43 22.20 1.90
C GLN A 52 1.93 22.10 1.59
N GLU A 53 2.49 20.89 1.67
CA GLU A 53 3.93 20.64 1.56
C GLU A 53 4.36 20.25 0.14
N VAL A 54 3.45 19.75 -0.71
CA VAL A 54 3.77 19.22 -2.04
C VAL A 54 2.99 19.92 -3.14
N THR A 55 3.68 20.70 -3.98
CA THR A 55 3.10 21.32 -5.18
C THR A 55 3.19 20.37 -6.37
N PRO A 56 2.09 20.15 -7.13
CA PRO A 56 2.12 19.37 -8.35
C PRO A 56 3.07 19.97 -9.40
N LEU A 57 3.89 19.12 -10.03
CA LEU A 57 4.86 19.55 -11.05
C LEU A 57 4.20 20.23 -12.26
N VAL A 58 2.98 19.83 -12.62
CA VAL A 58 2.23 20.43 -13.73
C VAL A 58 1.83 21.88 -13.46
N GLU A 59 1.65 22.26 -12.19
CA GLU A 59 1.36 23.63 -11.78
C GLU A 59 2.63 24.47 -11.70
N ALA A 60 3.74 23.87 -11.27
CA ALA A 60 5.04 24.54 -11.13
C ALA A 60 5.65 25.01 -12.47
N ILE A 61 5.33 24.35 -13.58
CA ILE A 61 5.81 24.72 -14.93
C ILE A 61 4.87 25.69 -15.67
N ALA A 62 3.70 25.99 -15.11
CA ALA A 62 2.67 26.82 -15.74
C ALA A 62 2.69 28.29 -15.27
N GLY A 63 3.59 28.65 -14.35
CA GLY A 63 3.80 30.03 -13.86
C GLY A 63 5.19 30.55 -14.18
#